data_AF-A0A284QS69-F1
#
_entry.id   AF-A0A284QS69-F1
#
_cell.length_a   1.000
_cell.length_b   1.000
_cell.length_c   1.000
_cell.angle_alpha   90.00
_cell.angle_beta   90.00
_cell.angle_gamma   90.00
#
_symmetry.space_group_name_H-M   'P 1'
#
loop_
_entity.id
_entity.type
_entity.pdbx_description
1 polymer ?
#
loop_
_entity_poly.entity_id
_entity_poly.type
_entity_poly.pdbx_seq_one_letter_code
_entity_poly.pdbx_strand_id
1 'polypeptide(L)'
;MLSELTEQIHPLKALEWEVAQQLGMSGEPDQDVDEVIVLLKAKASRNGDDLLLLHRLRLQYSRAQLKLPVELKSRPPPQGPSYHADGSRFYAVLIGINEYAFYPLHGCVSDVRLMEQYLTEDLGVPRERIQLFLGSKEHISPADTMNPSRTHITDVLLSIIHNPEILYGDNIIIYYSGHSSCYPFEEKGDDIEYIEALCPIDRNTIDDDDKVVPDISDREFNAILTQISRAKGHRVTVILDCCHSGGVSRYLPELGARKASPTRLATPQDMLLTGDKNLRHYPGYQSILSKDWYPDMDSHVVLAACKAYQFAKSKQVEGKAGEAGYIGIFTDSLVRVLRSGYWKKETTYADLIHCFDKTSHQTPVIAGKYKGARIWYQD
;
A
#
# COMPACT_ATOMS: atom_id res chain seq x y z
N MET A 1 -13.62 21.61 -17.53
CA MET A 1 -13.26 20.31 -16.93
C MET A 1 -12.54 20.45 -15.59
N LEU A 2 -11.22 20.72 -15.49
CA LEU A 2 -10.55 20.76 -14.16
C LEU A 2 -11.10 21.85 -13.22
N SER A 3 -11.37 23.05 -13.74
CA SER A 3 -11.99 24.16 -12.96
C SER A 3 -13.38 23.77 -12.44
N GLU A 4 -14.20 23.21 -13.31
CA GLU A 4 -15.58 22.78 -13.01
C GLU A 4 -15.62 21.63 -11.99
N LEU A 5 -14.71 20.66 -12.09
CA LEU A 5 -14.55 19.61 -11.08
C LEU A 5 -14.10 20.18 -9.73
N THR A 6 -13.24 21.21 -9.74
CA THR A 6 -12.78 21.88 -8.51
C THR A 6 -13.94 22.55 -7.79
N GLU A 7 -14.81 23.26 -8.52
CA GLU A 7 -16.00 23.91 -7.97
C GLU A 7 -16.97 22.90 -7.34
N GLN A 8 -17.12 21.71 -7.94
CA GLN A 8 -17.98 20.65 -7.40
C GLN A 8 -17.37 19.94 -6.18
N ILE A 9 -16.04 19.75 -6.16
CA ILE A 9 -15.33 19.10 -5.05
C ILE A 9 -15.31 19.98 -3.79
N HIS A 10 -15.12 21.30 -3.97
CA HIS A 10 -14.93 22.23 -2.85
C HIS A 10 -15.99 22.16 -1.74
N PRO A 11 -17.31 22.22 -2.01
CA PRO A 11 -18.33 22.14 -0.96
C PRO A 11 -18.34 20.80 -0.23
N LEU A 12 -18.08 19.70 -0.95
CA LEU A 12 -18.10 18.35 -0.38
C LEU A 12 -16.89 18.08 0.54
N LYS A 13 -15.76 18.76 0.33
CA LYS A 13 -14.61 18.70 1.26
C LYS A 13 -14.95 19.23 2.66
N ALA A 14 -15.78 20.27 2.73
CA ALA A 14 -16.20 20.81 4.02
C ALA A 14 -17.04 19.78 4.80
N LEU A 15 -17.91 19.04 4.10
CA LEU A 15 -18.68 17.94 4.68
C LEU A 15 -17.78 16.79 5.16
N GLU A 16 -16.80 16.38 4.36
CA GLU A 16 -15.81 15.35 4.77
C GLU A 16 -15.07 15.76 6.04
N TRP A 17 -14.64 17.02 6.11
CA TRP A 17 -13.98 17.55 7.29
C TRP A 17 -14.89 17.60 8.52
N GLU A 18 -16.15 17.99 8.36
CA GLU A 18 -17.14 17.98 9.44
C GLU A 18 -17.33 16.56 10.00
N VAL A 19 -17.46 15.56 9.12
CA VAL A 19 -17.55 14.16 9.54
C VAL A 19 -16.26 13.73 10.23
N ALA A 20 -15.08 14.07 9.70
CA ALA A 20 -13.79 13.77 10.34
C ALA A 20 -13.71 14.34 11.77
N GLN A 21 -14.17 15.58 11.99
CA GLN A 21 -14.21 16.21 13.31
C GLN A 21 -15.16 15.50 14.27
N GLN A 22 -16.34 15.08 13.81
CA GLN A 22 -17.28 14.28 14.61
C GLN A 22 -16.66 12.93 15.05
N LEU A 23 -15.71 12.43 14.28
CA LEU A 23 -14.97 11.20 14.58
C LEU A 23 -13.74 11.41 15.47
N GLY A 24 -13.51 12.65 15.93
CA GLY A 24 -12.39 13.01 16.80
C GLY A 24 -11.07 13.24 16.06
N MET A 25 -11.09 13.42 14.74
CA MET A 25 -9.87 13.78 14.00
C MET A 25 -9.51 15.25 14.25
N SER A 26 -8.24 15.52 14.51
CA SER A 26 -7.68 16.86 14.70
C SER A 26 -6.56 17.11 13.69
N GLY A 27 -6.46 18.32 13.13
CA GLY A 27 -5.39 18.68 12.19
C GLY A 27 -5.83 19.64 11.08
N GLU A 28 -5.11 19.60 9.95
CA GLU A 28 -5.42 20.34 8.73
C GLU A 28 -6.39 19.56 7.80
N PRO A 29 -7.38 20.25 7.20
CA PRO A 29 -8.23 19.66 6.15
C PRO A 29 -7.40 19.09 4.99
N ASP A 30 -7.89 18.01 4.38
CA ASP A 30 -7.26 17.23 3.30
C ASP A 30 -5.94 16.51 3.63
N GLN A 31 -5.24 16.86 4.73
CA GLN A 31 -3.97 16.23 5.13
C GLN A 31 -4.14 15.18 6.22
N ASP A 32 -4.90 15.52 7.27
CA ASP A 32 -5.03 14.68 8.47
C ASP A 32 -6.31 13.84 8.48
N VAL A 33 -7.13 13.99 7.45
CA VAL A 33 -8.35 13.18 7.25
C VAL A 33 -7.97 11.77 6.88
N ASP A 34 -8.30 10.82 7.75
CA ASP A 34 -8.30 9.40 7.39
C ASP A 34 -9.58 9.12 6.59
N GLU A 35 -9.50 9.34 5.28
CA GLU A 35 -10.61 9.20 4.34
C GLU A 35 -11.25 7.82 4.44
N VAL A 36 -10.47 6.78 4.75
CA VAL A 36 -10.97 5.41 4.93
C VAL A 36 -11.87 5.34 6.15
N ILE A 37 -11.43 5.85 7.31
CA ILE A 37 -12.27 5.88 8.53
C ILE A 37 -13.52 6.75 8.33
N VAL A 38 -13.38 7.89 7.64
CA VAL A 38 -14.52 8.78 7.35
C VAL A 38 -15.54 8.07 6.47
N LEU A 39 -15.12 7.45 5.36
CA LEU A 39 -15.99 6.67 4.48
C LEU A 39 -16.63 5.48 5.19
N LEU A 40 -15.86 4.71 5.97
CA LEU A 40 -16.36 3.55 6.71
C LEU A 40 -17.44 3.93 7.73
N LYS A 41 -17.27 5.04 8.45
CA LYS A 41 -18.25 5.48 9.45
C LYS A 41 -19.41 6.27 8.83
N ALA A 42 -19.20 6.97 7.72
CA ALA A 42 -20.27 7.64 6.99
C ALA A 42 -21.24 6.68 6.32
N LYS A 43 -20.79 5.48 5.94
CA LYS A 43 -21.68 4.38 5.48
C LYS A 43 -22.74 3.98 6.53
N ALA A 44 -22.56 4.36 7.79
CA ALA A 44 -23.56 4.18 8.86
C ALA A 44 -24.43 5.43 9.12
N SER A 45 -24.31 6.48 8.30
CA SER A 45 -24.94 7.80 8.48
C SER A 45 -25.66 8.29 7.21
N ARG A 46 -26.46 9.36 7.32
CA ARG A 46 -27.21 9.99 6.21
C ARG A 46 -26.31 10.66 5.15
N ASN A 47 -25.03 10.87 5.45
CA ASN A 47 -24.09 11.61 4.58
C ASN A 47 -23.29 10.71 3.63
N GLY A 48 -23.63 9.41 3.53
CA GLY A 48 -22.88 8.43 2.72
C GLY A 48 -22.81 8.78 1.23
N ASP A 49 -23.93 9.23 0.65
CA ASP A 49 -24.05 9.50 -0.79
C ASP A 49 -23.17 10.68 -1.24
N ASP A 50 -23.11 11.75 -0.44
CA ASP A 50 -22.32 12.94 -0.73
C ASP A 50 -20.80 12.67 -0.67
N LEU A 51 -20.37 11.82 0.28
CA LEU A 51 -18.96 11.41 0.38
C LEU A 51 -18.57 10.45 -0.75
N LEU A 52 -19.49 9.61 -1.19
CA LEU A 52 -19.29 8.78 -2.38
C LEU A 52 -19.20 9.63 -3.66
N LEU A 53 -20.03 10.68 -3.77
CA LEU A 53 -19.94 11.66 -4.85
C LEU A 53 -18.60 12.40 -4.84
N LEU A 54 -18.14 12.86 -3.67
CA LEU A 54 -16.82 13.49 -3.50
C LEU A 54 -15.71 12.60 -4.03
N HIS A 55 -15.72 11.32 -3.64
CA HIS A 55 -14.76 10.33 -4.10
C HIS A 55 -14.76 10.17 -5.62
N ARG A 56 -15.95 10.08 -6.22
CA ARG A 56 -16.13 9.98 -7.68
C ARG A 56 -15.59 11.22 -8.41
N LEU A 57 -15.87 12.42 -7.91
CA LEU A 57 -15.40 13.67 -8.50
C LEU A 57 -13.87 13.80 -8.38
N ARG A 58 -13.29 13.46 -7.23
CA ARG A 58 -11.84 13.42 -7.02
C ARG A 58 -11.14 12.45 -7.98
N LEU A 59 -11.74 11.29 -8.24
CA LEU A 59 -11.23 10.32 -9.22
C LEU A 59 -11.28 10.88 -10.66
N GLN A 60 -12.37 11.55 -11.04
CA GLN A 60 -12.47 12.22 -12.34
C GLN A 60 -11.42 13.33 -12.47
N TYR A 61 -11.20 14.10 -11.40
CA TYR A 61 -10.19 15.16 -11.36
C TYR A 61 -8.77 14.59 -11.53
N SER A 62 -8.41 13.55 -10.77
CA SER A 62 -7.09 12.92 -10.88
C SER A 62 -6.85 12.37 -12.29
N ARG A 63 -7.86 11.76 -12.92
CA ARG A 63 -7.77 11.32 -14.32
C ARG A 63 -7.54 12.45 -15.30
N ALA A 64 -8.23 13.58 -15.12
CA ALA A 64 -8.02 14.75 -15.96
C ALA A 64 -6.60 15.33 -15.81
N GLN A 65 -5.96 15.16 -14.64
CA GLN A 65 -4.56 15.53 -14.41
C GLN A 65 -3.54 14.53 -14.98
N LEU A 66 -3.93 13.30 -15.35
CA LEU A 66 -2.98 12.28 -15.81
C LEU A 66 -2.19 12.69 -17.06
N LYS A 67 -2.79 13.49 -17.94
CA LYS A 67 -2.15 14.00 -19.16
C LYS A 67 -1.15 15.13 -18.90
N LEU A 68 -1.11 15.66 -17.68
CA LEU A 68 -0.19 16.72 -17.29
C LEU A 68 1.17 16.12 -16.88
N PRO A 69 2.28 16.80 -17.17
CA PRO A 69 3.60 16.43 -16.65
C PRO A 69 3.58 16.30 -15.13
N VAL A 70 4.35 15.34 -14.61
CA VAL A 70 4.59 15.24 -13.17
C VAL A 70 5.54 16.37 -12.76
N GLU A 71 5.00 17.43 -12.17
CA GLU A 71 5.81 18.46 -11.52
C GLU A 71 6.19 17.99 -10.11
N LEU A 72 7.43 17.56 -9.94
CA LEU A 72 7.98 17.22 -8.63
C LEU A 72 8.43 18.50 -7.93
N LYS A 73 7.70 18.93 -6.89
CA LYS A 73 8.18 19.98 -6.00
C LYS A 73 9.04 19.34 -4.93
N SER A 74 10.34 19.24 -5.23
CA SER A 74 11.32 18.73 -4.27
C SER A 74 11.28 19.60 -3.02
N ARG A 75 11.11 18.95 -1.86
CA ARG A 75 11.33 19.60 -0.57
C ARG A 75 12.76 19.26 -0.12
N PRO A 76 13.73 20.19 -0.24
CA PRO A 76 15.08 19.93 0.23
C PRO A 76 15.04 19.76 1.75
N PRO A 77 15.62 18.68 2.30
CA PRO A 77 15.60 18.48 3.73
C PRO A 77 16.54 19.47 4.44
N PRO A 78 16.13 20.08 5.56
CA PRO A 78 17.06 20.74 6.49
C PRO A 78 18.09 19.76 7.05
N GLN A 79 19.31 20.25 7.26
CA GLN A 79 20.41 19.45 7.81
C GLN A 79 20.24 19.24 9.32
N GLY A 80 20.39 18.00 9.79
CA GLY A 80 20.35 17.63 11.20
C GLY A 80 21.13 16.33 11.47
N PRO A 81 21.48 16.04 12.74
CA PRO A 81 22.15 14.80 13.09
C PRO A 81 21.24 13.60 12.83
N SER A 82 21.77 12.56 12.17
CA SER A 82 21.07 11.29 11.94
C SER A 82 20.77 10.59 13.26
N TYR A 83 19.55 10.09 13.42
CA TYR A 83 19.17 9.24 14.54
C TYR A 83 19.20 7.76 14.11
N HIS A 84 19.92 6.92 14.85
CA HIS A 84 20.05 5.50 14.55
C HIS A 84 19.05 4.68 15.39
N ALA A 85 18.12 3.99 14.72
CA ALA A 85 17.37 2.90 15.33
C ALA A 85 18.22 1.62 15.36
N ASP A 86 17.99 0.75 16.34
CA ASP A 86 18.67 -0.55 16.40
C ASP A 86 18.08 -1.52 15.37
N GLY A 87 18.74 -1.63 14.21
CA GLY A 87 18.35 -2.51 13.11
C GLY A 87 18.31 -4.01 13.44
N SER A 88 18.96 -4.45 14.53
CA SER A 88 19.02 -5.87 14.88
C SER A 88 17.66 -6.47 15.24
N ARG A 89 16.71 -5.63 15.68
CA ARG A 89 15.34 -6.00 16.04
C ARG A 89 14.32 -5.75 14.94
N PHE A 90 14.77 -5.72 13.69
CA PHE A 90 13.89 -5.60 12.53
C PHE A 90 13.81 -6.90 11.76
N TYR A 91 12.63 -7.18 11.20
CA TYR A 91 12.43 -8.19 10.18
C TYR A 91 11.71 -7.55 9.00
N ALA A 92 12.14 -7.85 7.78
CA ALA A 92 11.58 -7.22 6.59
C ALA A 92 11.21 -8.23 5.49
N VAL A 93 10.09 -7.99 4.83
CA VAL A 93 9.69 -8.66 3.59
C VAL A 93 9.55 -7.59 2.52
N LEU A 94 10.38 -7.65 1.47
CA LEU A 94 10.40 -6.68 0.39
C LEU A 94 9.99 -7.34 -0.93
N ILE A 95 8.91 -6.85 -1.53
CA ILE A 95 8.30 -7.42 -2.73
C ILE A 95 8.27 -6.36 -3.82
N GLY A 96 8.84 -6.66 -4.99
CA GLY A 96 8.99 -5.72 -6.11
C GLY A 96 8.78 -6.41 -7.44
N ILE A 97 7.72 -6.07 -8.17
CA ILE A 97 7.31 -6.83 -9.35
C ILE A 97 7.27 -5.92 -10.59
N ASN A 98 8.11 -6.21 -11.58
CA ASN A 98 8.13 -5.54 -12.88
C ASN A 98 7.48 -6.41 -13.97
N GLU A 99 7.87 -7.68 -14.05
CA GLU A 99 7.58 -8.58 -15.17
C GLU A 99 6.20 -9.26 -15.03
N TYR A 100 5.14 -8.46 -15.13
CA TYR A 100 3.79 -8.99 -15.29
C TYR A 100 3.55 -9.48 -16.72
N ALA A 101 2.78 -10.55 -16.89
CA ALA A 101 2.36 -11.03 -18.21
C ALA A 101 1.60 -9.97 -19.03
N PHE A 102 0.89 -9.07 -18.35
CA PHE A 102 0.19 -7.95 -18.96
C PHE A 102 0.55 -6.64 -18.27
N TYR A 103 0.88 -5.61 -19.06
CA TYR A 103 1.27 -4.27 -18.59
C TYR A 103 2.51 -4.30 -17.66
N PRO A 104 3.68 -4.76 -18.13
CA PRO A 104 4.88 -4.78 -17.30
C PRO A 104 5.23 -3.38 -16.78
N LEU A 105 5.76 -3.35 -15.56
CA LEU A 105 6.18 -2.12 -14.87
C LEU A 105 7.70 -1.94 -14.96
N HIS A 106 8.13 -0.70 -14.71
CA HIS A 106 9.52 -0.38 -14.50
C HIS A 106 9.71 0.27 -13.11
N GLY A 107 10.86 -0.01 -12.50
CA GLY A 107 11.28 0.60 -11.25
C GLY A 107 10.83 -0.09 -9.96
N CYS A 108 9.93 -1.07 -9.99
CA CYS A 108 9.50 -1.74 -8.75
C CYS A 108 10.61 -2.57 -8.12
N VAL A 109 11.42 -3.23 -8.95
CA VAL A 109 12.65 -3.91 -8.49
C VAL A 109 13.68 -2.90 -7.98
N SER A 110 13.84 -1.75 -8.66
CA SER A 110 14.72 -0.67 -8.19
C SER A 110 14.30 -0.15 -6.82
N ASP A 111 12.99 -0.04 -6.58
CA ASP A 111 12.44 0.38 -5.29
C ASP A 111 12.82 -0.60 -4.18
N VAL A 112 12.65 -1.90 -4.43
CA VAL A 112 13.06 -2.93 -3.45
C VAL A 112 14.54 -2.84 -3.17
N ARG A 113 15.39 -2.65 -4.19
CA ARG A 113 16.83 -2.49 -3.99
C ARG A 113 17.16 -1.23 -3.19
N LEU A 114 16.46 -0.12 -3.42
CA LEU A 114 16.65 1.12 -2.65
C LEU A 114 16.23 0.93 -1.18
N MET A 115 15.12 0.24 -0.93
CA MET A 115 14.67 -0.10 0.42
C MET A 115 15.62 -1.10 1.11
N GLU A 116 16.04 -2.15 0.43
CA GLU A 116 17.02 -3.13 0.93
C GLU A 116 18.33 -2.43 1.34
N GLN A 117 18.83 -1.56 0.47
CA GLN A 117 20.01 -0.76 0.75
C GLN A 117 19.81 0.09 2.00
N TYR A 118 18.68 0.80 2.11
CA TYR A 118 18.36 1.60 3.30
C TYR A 118 18.32 0.76 4.59
N LEU A 119 17.62 -0.38 4.56
CA LEU A 119 17.51 -1.23 5.74
C LEU A 119 18.87 -1.78 6.18
N THR A 120 19.70 -2.22 5.24
CA THR A 120 21.00 -2.83 5.56
C THR A 120 22.10 -1.81 5.89
N GLU A 121 22.21 -0.72 5.12
CA GLU A 121 23.33 0.23 5.21
C GLU A 121 23.05 1.37 6.19
N ASP A 122 21.81 1.85 6.26
CA ASP A 122 21.46 2.99 7.11
C ASP A 122 20.88 2.54 8.47
N LEU A 123 19.99 1.55 8.48
CA LEU A 123 19.41 1.00 9.72
C LEU A 123 20.23 -0.15 10.33
N GLY A 124 21.10 -0.82 9.56
CA GLY A 124 21.90 -1.94 10.06
C GLY A 124 21.11 -3.22 10.28
N VAL A 125 20.02 -3.44 9.54
CA VAL A 125 19.23 -4.68 9.60
C VAL A 125 20.06 -5.83 9.01
N PRO A 126 20.23 -6.96 9.74
CA PRO A 126 20.92 -8.13 9.22
C PRO A 126 20.24 -8.68 7.95
N ARG A 127 21.02 -9.04 6.93
CA ARG A 127 20.48 -9.48 5.62
C ARG A 127 19.62 -10.74 5.74
N GLU A 128 19.96 -11.65 6.64
CA GLU A 128 19.22 -12.85 6.97
C GLU A 128 17.81 -12.58 7.53
N ARG A 129 17.57 -11.36 8.03
CA ARG A 129 16.26 -10.89 8.51
C ARG A 129 15.49 -10.11 7.43
N ILE A 130 15.96 -10.12 6.18
CA ILE A 130 15.32 -9.51 5.03
C ILE A 130 14.99 -10.60 4.00
N GLN A 131 13.69 -10.76 3.70
CA GLN A 131 13.21 -11.64 2.64
C GLN A 131 12.94 -10.80 1.38
N LEU A 132 13.49 -11.22 0.24
CA LEU A 132 13.40 -10.50 -1.03
C LEU A 132 12.59 -11.31 -2.05
N PHE A 133 11.58 -10.67 -2.64
CA PHE A 133 10.82 -11.22 -3.75
C PHE A 133 10.83 -10.24 -4.93
N LEU A 134 11.44 -10.66 -6.04
CA LEU A 134 11.74 -9.81 -7.17
C LEU A 134 11.12 -10.38 -8.44
N GLY A 135 10.14 -9.70 -8.99
CA GLY A 135 9.52 -10.06 -10.27
C GLY A 135 10.29 -9.44 -11.41
N SER A 136 11.52 -9.91 -11.64
CA SER A 136 12.41 -9.48 -12.72
C SER A 136 12.59 -10.60 -13.75
N LYS A 137 13.26 -10.28 -14.87
CA LYS A 137 13.57 -11.28 -15.90
C LYS A 137 14.44 -12.44 -15.40
N GLU A 138 15.20 -12.21 -14.33
CA GLU A 138 16.11 -13.18 -13.72
C GLU A 138 15.37 -14.18 -12.84
N HIS A 139 14.23 -13.78 -12.26
CA HIS A 139 13.48 -14.51 -11.24
C HIS A 139 12.07 -14.89 -11.73
N ILE A 140 11.92 -15.21 -13.03
CA ILE A 140 10.63 -15.57 -13.63
C ILE A 140 10.19 -16.98 -13.22
N SER A 141 11.13 -17.90 -12.95
CA SER A 141 10.81 -19.30 -12.66
C SER A 141 10.05 -19.44 -11.35
N PRO A 142 8.92 -20.18 -11.31
CA PRO A 142 8.23 -20.48 -10.06
C PRO A 142 9.06 -21.28 -9.05
N ALA A 143 10.10 -21.99 -9.51
CA ALA A 143 11.02 -22.73 -8.65
C ALA A 143 12.05 -21.83 -7.94
N ASP A 144 12.14 -20.56 -8.34
CA ASP A 144 13.01 -19.58 -7.70
C ASP A 144 12.37 -19.07 -6.39
N THR A 145 13.08 -19.19 -5.28
CA THR A 145 12.64 -18.73 -3.96
C THR A 145 12.41 -17.22 -3.88
N MET A 146 13.03 -16.44 -4.78
CA MET A 146 12.81 -14.99 -4.90
C MET A 146 11.67 -14.64 -5.85
N ASN A 147 11.01 -15.60 -6.50
CA ASN A 147 9.87 -15.33 -7.35
C ASN A 147 8.67 -14.84 -6.51
N PRO A 148 8.06 -13.68 -6.83
CA PRO A 148 6.90 -13.14 -6.10
C PRO A 148 5.58 -13.79 -6.56
N SER A 149 5.53 -15.12 -6.54
CA SER A 149 4.30 -15.87 -6.76
C SER A 149 3.32 -15.60 -5.61
N ARG A 150 2.04 -15.85 -5.85
CA ARG A 150 1.01 -15.71 -4.82
C ARG A 150 1.36 -16.54 -3.60
N THR A 151 1.72 -17.80 -3.81
CA THR A 151 2.08 -18.76 -2.76
C THR A 151 3.29 -18.30 -1.97
N HIS A 152 4.37 -17.89 -2.64
CA HIS A 152 5.57 -17.41 -1.94
C HIS A 152 5.30 -16.17 -1.09
N ILE A 153 4.51 -15.21 -1.61
CA ILE A 153 4.13 -14.00 -0.85
C ILE A 153 3.27 -14.38 0.36
N THR A 154 2.27 -15.23 0.21
CA THR A 154 1.43 -15.59 1.38
C THR A 154 2.17 -16.46 2.39
N ASP A 155 3.01 -17.39 1.92
CA ASP A 155 3.76 -18.29 2.79
C ASP A 155 4.78 -17.52 3.63
N VAL A 156 5.52 -16.58 3.03
CA VAL A 156 6.48 -15.78 3.80
C VAL A 156 5.78 -14.92 4.84
N LEU A 157 4.64 -14.30 4.51
CA LEU A 157 3.90 -13.45 5.44
C LEU A 157 3.30 -14.29 6.59
N LEU A 158 2.73 -15.45 6.29
CA LEU A 158 2.22 -16.37 7.31
C LEU A 158 3.34 -16.97 8.16
N SER A 159 4.53 -17.19 7.58
CA SER A 159 5.69 -17.71 8.31
C SER A 159 6.14 -16.79 9.45
N ILE A 160 5.94 -15.47 9.31
CA ILE A 160 6.25 -14.47 10.35
C ILE A 160 5.58 -14.83 11.68
N ILE A 161 4.35 -15.34 11.64
CA ILE A 161 3.54 -15.68 12.83
C ILE A 161 4.28 -16.69 13.72
N HIS A 162 4.94 -17.67 13.10
CA HIS A 162 5.58 -18.79 13.79
C HIS A 162 7.12 -18.71 13.81
N ASN A 163 7.71 -17.72 13.15
CA ASN A 163 9.15 -17.59 13.06
C ASN A 163 9.77 -17.30 14.44
N PRO A 164 10.61 -18.18 15.02
CA PRO A 164 11.18 -18.00 16.35
C PRO A 164 12.22 -16.88 16.41
N GLU A 165 12.82 -16.51 15.27
CA GLU A 165 13.79 -15.42 15.18
C GLU A 165 13.13 -14.05 15.33
N ILE A 166 11.81 -13.96 15.13
CA ILE A 166 11.04 -12.73 15.28
C ILE A 166 10.42 -12.73 16.68
N LEU A 167 10.93 -11.88 17.56
CA LEU A 167 10.46 -11.77 18.93
C LEU A 167 9.26 -10.84 19.02
N TYR A 168 8.44 -11.01 20.06
CA TYR A 168 7.39 -10.05 20.36
C TYR A 168 8.00 -8.65 20.54
N GLY A 169 7.42 -7.65 19.86
CA GLY A 169 7.91 -6.28 19.83
C GLY A 169 9.08 -6.02 18.88
N ASP A 170 9.45 -6.97 18.01
CA ASP A 170 10.31 -6.67 16.85
C ASP A 170 9.59 -5.72 15.89
N ASN A 171 10.35 -4.87 15.22
CA ASN A 171 9.83 -4.07 14.12
C ASN A 171 9.68 -4.97 12.88
N ILE A 172 8.47 -5.07 12.35
CA ILE A 172 8.20 -5.84 11.13
C ILE A 172 7.89 -4.84 10.00
N ILE A 173 8.66 -4.89 8.93
CA ILE A 173 8.45 -4.07 7.73
C ILE A 173 7.96 -4.97 6.59
N ILE A 174 6.80 -4.67 6.04
CA ILE A 174 6.30 -5.32 4.82
C ILE A 174 6.22 -4.25 3.74
N TYR A 175 7.03 -4.40 2.71
CA TYR A 175 7.15 -3.46 1.61
C TYR A 175 6.67 -4.10 0.32
N TYR A 176 5.76 -3.44 -0.39
CA TYR A 176 5.26 -3.88 -1.69
C TYR A 176 5.35 -2.77 -2.74
N SER A 177 5.94 -3.10 -3.89
CA SER A 177 5.99 -2.26 -5.08
C SER A 177 5.57 -3.09 -6.30
N GLY A 178 4.48 -2.68 -6.94
CA GLY A 178 3.89 -3.45 -8.03
C GLY A 178 2.49 -2.98 -8.37
N HIS A 179 1.78 -3.77 -9.17
CA HIS A 179 0.38 -3.50 -9.46
C HIS A 179 -0.52 -3.79 -8.26
N SER A 180 -1.58 -3.01 -8.14
CA SER A 180 -2.79 -3.39 -7.43
C SER A 180 -3.94 -3.57 -8.43
N SER A 181 -4.99 -4.27 -8.02
CA SER A 181 -6.24 -4.37 -8.76
C SER A 181 -7.44 -4.06 -7.86
N CYS A 182 -8.59 -3.87 -8.49
CA CYS A 182 -9.83 -3.50 -7.81
C CYS A 182 -11.00 -4.20 -8.51
N TYR A 183 -11.73 -5.03 -7.77
CA TYR A 183 -12.81 -5.85 -8.29
C TYR A 183 -14.17 -5.39 -7.78
N PRO A 184 -15.22 -5.41 -8.61
CA PRO A 184 -16.59 -5.28 -8.11
C PRO A 184 -16.94 -6.52 -7.28
N PHE A 185 -17.48 -6.34 -6.07
CA PHE A 185 -17.74 -7.43 -5.13
C PHE A 185 -19.23 -7.66 -4.87
N GLU A 186 -19.94 -6.69 -4.29
CA GLU A 186 -21.38 -6.79 -4.00
C GLU A 186 -22.13 -5.55 -4.52
N GLU A 187 -23.36 -5.76 -5.01
CA GLU A 187 -24.29 -4.68 -5.29
C GLU A 187 -25.13 -4.41 -4.03
N LYS A 188 -25.06 -3.19 -3.50
CA LYS A 188 -25.96 -2.69 -2.44
C LYS A 188 -26.80 -1.57 -3.02
N GLY A 189 -27.96 -1.93 -3.58
CA GLY A 189 -28.81 -0.96 -4.27
C GLY A 189 -28.16 -0.48 -5.57
N ASP A 190 -28.03 0.83 -5.75
CA ASP A 190 -27.40 1.44 -6.95
C ASP A 190 -25.85 1.51 -6.85
N ASP A 191 -25.26 1.12 -5.72
CA ASP A 191 -23.82 1.20 -5.47
C ASP A 191 -23.12 -0.16 -5.52
N ILE A 192 -21.94 -0.17 -6.15
CA ILE A 192 -21.07 -1.34 -6.25
C ILE A 192 -19.98 -1.21 -5.19
N GLU A 193 -19.93 -2.18 -4.27
CA GLU A 193 -18.81 -2.34 -3.35
C GLU A 193 -17.60 -2.93 -4.09
N TYR A 194 -16.40 -2.47 -3.73
CA TYR A 194 -15.16 -2.89 -4.35
C TYR A 194 -14.25 -3.58 -3.35
N ILE A 195 -13.53 -4.59 -3.83
CA ILE A 195 -12.45 -5.24 -3.11
C ILE A 195 -11.12 -4.93 -3.79
N GLU A 196 -10.14 -4.45 -3.04
CA GLU A 196 -8.79 -4.19 -3.55
C GLU A 196 -7.92 -5.44 -3.42
N ALA A 197 -6.88 -5.54 -4.25
CA ALA A 197 -5.97 -6.67 -4.21
C ALA A 197 -4.54 -6.31 -4.63
N LEU A 198 -3.57 -6.97 -4.03
CA LEU A 198 -2.18 -7.00 -4.50
C LEU A 198 -2.03 -8.05 -5.60
N CYS A 199 -1.30 -7.69 -6.65
CA CYS A 199 -1.13 -8.52 -7.85
C CYS A 199 0.16 -9.35 -7.76
N PRO A 200 0.11 -10.65 -7.49
CA PRO A 200 1.31 -11.50 -7.61
C PRO A 200 1.71 -11.68 -9.09
N ILE A 201 2.94 -12.14 -9.34
CA ILE A 201 3.48 -12.25 -10.71
C ILE A 201 2.77 -13.32 -11.55
N ASP A 202 2.31 -14.38 -10.89
CA ASP A 202 1.62 -15.55 -11.44
C ASP A 202 0.09 -15.38 -11.47
N ARG A 203 -0.43 -14.17 -11.17
CA ARG A 203 -1.86 -13.89 -11.24
C ARG A 203 -2.45 -14.30 -12.58
N ASN A 204 -3.69 -14.80 -12.57
CA ASN A 204 -4.41 -15.18 -13.78
C ASN A 204 -3.68 -16.26 -14.62
N THR A 205 -2.85 -17.08 -13.97
CA THR A 205 -2.31 -18.33 -14.52
C THR A 205 -3.00 -19.53 -13.87
N ILE A 206 -2.67 -20.74 -14.33
CA ILE A 206 -3.13 -22.00 -13.76
C ILE A 206 -1.98 -22.59 -12.93
N ASP A 207 -2.25 -22.95 -11.68
CA ASP A 207 -1.29 -23.60 -10.79
C ASP A 207 -1.18 -25.12 -11.05
N ASP A 208 -0.31 -25.80 -10.30
CA ASP A 208 -0.07 -27.24 -10.42
C ASP A 208 -1.30 -28.11 -10.06
N ASP A 209 -2.32 -27.51 -9.43
CA ASP A 209 -3.58 -28.12 -9.02
C ASP A 209 -4.72 -27.89 -10.05
N ASP A 210 -4.40 -27.38 -11.24
CA ASP A 210 -5.35 -26.94 -12.28
C ASP A 210 -6.30 -25.82 -11.81
N LYS A 211 -5.90 -25.02 -10.81
CA LYS A 211 -6.69 -23.89 -10.29
C LYS A 211 -6.13 -22.57 -10.79
N VAL A 212 -7.03 -21.63 -11.01
CA VAL A 212 -6.63 -20.27 -11.35
C VAL A 212 -6.01 -19.60 -10.13
N VAL A 213 -4.84 -18.98 -10.30
CA VAL A 213 -4.20 -18.18 -9.25
C VAL A 213 -4.90 -16.81 -9.14
N PRO A 214 -5.60 -16.52 -8.03
CA PRO A 214 -6.21 -15.21 -7.81
C PRO A 214 -5.17 -14.21 -7.28
N ASP A 215 -5.53 -12.92 -7.32
CA ASP A 215 -4.80 -11.89 -6.58
C ASP A 215 -4.89 -12.12 -5.04
N ILE A 216 -4.17 -11.32 -4.26
CA ILE A 216 -4.24 -11.33 -2.79
C ILE A 216 -5.13 -10.18 -2.35
N SER A 217 -6.33 -10.47 -1.85
CA SER A 217 -7.28 -9.43 -1.44
C SER A 217 -6.77 -8.60 -0.26
N ASP A 218 -7.22 -7.35 -0.18
CA ASP A 218 -7.05 -6.49 1.00
C ASP A 218 -7.59 -7.15 2.28
N ARG A 219 -8.68 -7.92 2.21
CA ARG A 219 -9.23 -8.67 3.34
C ARG A 219 -8.29 -9.78 3.82
N GLU A 220 -7.75 -10.57 2.89
CA GLU A 220 -6.76 -11.61 3.20
C GLU A 220 -5.49 -10.98 3.78
N PHE A 221 -4.97 -9.95 3.13
CA PHE A 221 -3.75 -9.28 3.58
C PHE A 221 -3.93 -8.66 4.98
N ASN A 222 -5.03 -7.95 5.22
CA ASN A 222 -5.36 -7.39 6.54
C ASN A 222 -5.53 -8.49 7.60
N ALA A 223 -6.16 -9.61 7.27
CA ALA A 223 -6.29 -10.73 8.20
C ALA A 223 -4.94 -11.40 8.50
N ILE A 224 -4.02 -11.51 7.54
CA ILE A 224 -2.65 -11.96 7.78
C ILE A 224 -1.93 -10.99 8.75
N LEU A 225 -2.01 -9.69 8.51
CA LEU A 225 -1.42 -8.65 9.38
C LEU A 225 -1.99 -8.71 10.80
N THR A 226 -3.29 -8.98 10.93
CA THR A 226 -3.97 -9.20 12.21
C THR A 226 -3.35 -10.38 12.97
N GLN A 227 -3.13 -11.52 12.29
CA GLN A 227 -2.51 -12.68 12.93
C GLN A 227 -1.03 -12.43 13.29
N ILE A 228 -0.28 -11.75 12.43
CA ILE A 228 1.10 -11.32 12.73
C ILE A 228 1.12 -10.46 13.98
N SER A 229 0.24 -9.45 14.06
CA SER A 229 0.18 -8.52 15.19
C SER A 229 -0.18 -9.21 16.51
N ARG A 230 -1.08 -10.21 16.47
CA ARG A 230 -1.41 -11.01 17.66
C ARG A 230 -0.23 -11.83 18.15
N ALA A 231 0.56 -12.40 17.24
CA ALA A 231 1.70 -13.25 17.59
C ALA A 231 2.96 -12.45 17.96
N LYS A 232 3.23 -11.34 17.27
CA LYS A 232 4.49 -10.59 17.31
C LYS A 232 4.37 -9.17 17.87
N GLY A 233 3.15 -8.69 18.12
CA GLY A 233 2.87 -7.34 18.57
C GLY A 233 2.58 -6.37 17.42
N HIS A 234 2.09 -5.19 17.77
CA HIS A 234 1.55 -4.19 16.82
C HIS A 234 2.61 -3.37 16.07
N ARG A 235 3.90 -3.71 16.20
CA ARG A 235 5.02 -2.99 15.56
C ARG A 235 5.20 -3.40 14.10
N VAL A 236 4.10 -3.42 13.37
CA VAL A 236 4.03 -3.80 11.96
C VAL A 236 3.86 -2.53 11.14
N THR A 237 4.80 -2.29 10.23
CA THR A 237 4.76 -1.19 9.26
C THR A 237 4.59 -1.77 7.87
N VAL A 238 3.51 -1.38 7.19
CA VAL A 238 3.22 -1.78 5.82
C VAL A 238 3.46 -0.58 4.91
N ILE A 239 4.27 -0.75 3.88
CA ILE A 239 4.63 0.31 2.92
C ILE A 239 4.20 -0.15 1.53
N LEU A 240 3.30 0.59 0.91
CA LEU A 240 2.66 0.23 -0.36
C LEU A 240 2.98 1.30 -1.42
N ASP A 241 3.88 0.98 -2.34
CA ASP A 241 4.11 1.77 -3.56
C ASP A 241 3.32 1.19 -4.74
N CYS A 242 1.99 1.22 -4.59
CA CYS A 242 1.00 0.82 -5.58
C CYS A 242 -0.22 1.77 -5.56
N CYS A 243 -1.11 1.68 -6.54
CA CYS A 243 -2.33 2.49 -6.57
C CYS A 243 -3.38 1.99 -5.56
N HIS A 244 -4.11 2.87 -4.88
CA HIS A 244 -5.23 2.51 -3.99
C HIS A 244 -6.60 2.87 -4.58
N SER A 245 -6.78 2.75 -5.89
CA SER A 245 -8.00 3.28 -6.51
C SER A 245 -9.21 2.37 -6.38
N GLY A 246 -9.84 2.41 -5.20
CA GLY A 246 -11.22 1.98 -4.97
C GLY A 246 -12.14 2.75 -5.90
N GLY A 247 -12.85 2.06 -6.79
CA GLY A 247 -13.89 2.66 -7.62
C GLY A 247 -13.63 2.64 -9.13
N VAL A 248 -14.59 2.00 -9.81
CA VAL A 248 -15.10 2.21 -11.17
C VAL A 248 -14.10 2.82 -12.18
N SER A 249 -13.14 2.03 -12.69
CA SER A 249 -12.59 2.31 -14.02
C SER A 249 -12.61 1.06 -14.87
N ARG A 250 -13.64 0.94 -15.71
CA ARG A 250 -13.76 -0.09 -16.76
C ARG A 250 -12.90 0.20 -18.00
N TYR A 251 -11.88 1.05 -17.89
CA TYR A 251 -11.12 1.50 -19.05
C TYR A 251 -9.64 1.51 -18.71
N LEU A 252 -8.95 0.54 -19.34
CA LEU A 252 -7.51 0.33 -19.55
C LEU A 252 -6.54 0.86 -18.47
N PRO A 253 -5.62 0.02 -17.95
CA PRO A 253 -4.57 0.52 -17.08
C PRO A 253 -3.75 1.58 -17.82
N GLU A 254 -3.63 2.75 -17.19
CA GLU A 254 -2.89 3.89 -17.72
C GLU A 254 -1.40 3.55 -17.82
N LEU A 255 -0.75 3.96 -18.90
CA LEU A 255 0.66 3.68 -19.13
C LEU A 255 1.52 4.20 -17.96
N GLY A 256 2.25 3.30 -17.30
CA GLY A 256 3.13 3.62 -16.17
C GLY A 256 2.44 3.82 -14.82
N ALA A 257 1.11 3.67 -14.72
CA ALA A 257 0.43 3.60 -13.43
C ALA A 257 0.58 2.21 -12.82
N ARG A 258 0.80 2.14 -11.51
CA ARG A 258 0.90 0.89 -10.75
C ARG A 258 -0.47 0.27 -10.44
N LYS A 259 -1.31 0.12 -11.48
CA LYS A 259 -2.64 -0.50 -11.42
C LYS A 259 -2.84 -1.48 -12.59
N ALA A 260 -3.44 -2.63 -12.30
CA ALA A 260 -3.83 -3.60 -13.31
C ALA A 260 -5.35 -3.83 -13.29
N SER A 261 -5.91 -4.23 -14.43
CA SER A 261 -7.29 -4.68 -14.52
C SER A 261 -7.53 -5.94 -13.67
N PRO A 262 -8.79 -6.18 -13.24
CA PRO A 262 -9.21 -7.45 -12.67
C PRO A 262 -8.74 -8.64 -13.49
N THR A 263 -8.43 -9.75 -12.81
CA THR A 263 -8.21 -11.03 -13.49
C THR A 263 -9.43 -11.43 -14.31
N ARG A 264 -9.18 -12.12 -15.43
CA ARG A 264 -10.25 -12.63 -16.31
C ARG A 264 -10.74 -14.00 -15.87
N LEU A 265 -9.85 -14.79 -15.27
CA LEU A 265 -10.09 -16.19 -14.93
C LEU A 265 -10.56 -16.36 -13.48
N ALA A 266 -9.95 -15.64 -12.53
CA ALA A 266 -10.33 -15.71 -11.13
C ALA A 266 -11.38 -14.66 -10.80
N THR A 267 -12.40 -15.05 -10.04
CA THR A 267 -13.43 -14.16 -9.52
C THR A 267 -13.05 -13.60 -8.14
N PRO A 268 -13.69 -12.51 -7.69
CA PRO A 268 -13.54 -12.01 -6.32
C PRO A 268 -13.88 -13.06 -5.26
N GLN A 269 -14.86 -13.93 -5.55
CA GLN A 269 -15.24 -15.01 -4.67
C GLN A 269 -14.11 -16.05 -4.57
N ASP A 270 -13.47 -16.42 -5.68
CA ASP A 270 -12.33 -17.36 -5.67
C ASP A 270 -11.16 -16.81 -4.86
N MET A 271 -10.88 -15.51 -5.01
CA MET A 271 -9.88 -14.79 -4.24
C MET A 271 -10.15 -14.87 -2.73
N LEU A 272 -11.38 -14.57 -2.30
CA LEU A 272 -11.76 -14.62 -0.88
C LEU A 272 -11.79 -16.04 -0.32
N LEU A 273 -12.28 -17.02 -1.09
CA LEU A 273 -12.29 -18.42 -0.67
C LEU A 273 -10.87 -18.95 -0.47
N THR A 274 -9.95 -18.56 -1.36
CA THR A 274 -8.54 -18.94 -1.27
C THR A 274 -7.91 -18.36 0.01
N GLY A 275 -8.10 -17.05 0.26
CA GLY A 275 -7.60 -16.41 1.47
C GLY A 275 -8.22 -16.98 2.75
N ASP A 276 -9.53 -17.22 2.77
CA ASP A 276 -10.23 -17.79 3.94
C ASP A 276 -9.72 -19.20 4.25
N LYS A 277 -9.53 -20.05 3.22
CA LYS A 277 -8.94 -21.39 3.40
C LYS A 277 -7.56 -21.32 4.06
N ASN A 278 -6.74 -20.35 3.67
CA ASN A 278 -5.40 -20.15 4.22
C ASN A 278 -5.40 -19.62 5.67
N LEU A 279 -6.50 -19.05 6.13
CA LEU A 279 -6.56 -18.35 7.43
C LEU A 279 -7.48 -19.02 8.47
N ARG A 280 -8.46 -19.81 8.04
CA ARG A 280 -9.51 -20.40 8.89
C ARG A 280 -9.03 -21.26 10.06
N HIS A 281 -7.77 -21.68 10.04
CA HIS A 281 -7.16 -22.50 11.08
C HIS A 281 -6.43 -21.68 12.15
N TYR A 282 -6.24 -20.37 11.96
CA TYR A 282 -5.59 -19.50 12.93
C TYR A 282 -6.53 -19.14 14.10
N PRO A 283 -6.06 -19.21 15.36
CA PRO A 283 -6.88 -18.86 16.51
C PRO A 283 -7.46 -17.44 16.47
N GLY A 284 -8.76 -17.33 16.70
CA GLY A 284 -9.48 -16.05 16.72
C GLY A 284 -9.61 -15.37 15.36
N TYR A 285 -9.28 -16.05 14.26
CA TYR A 285 -9.53 -15.56 12.91
C TYR A 285 -11.03 -15.27 12.71
N GLN A 286 -11.34 -14.12 12.12
CA GLN A 286 -12.67 -13.78 11.64
C GLN A 286 -12.70 -13.95 10.13
N SER A 287 -13.68 -14.69 9.63
CA SER A 287 -13.78 -15.02 8.20
C SER A 287 -13.83 -13.76 7.34
N ILE A 288 -12.96 -13.71 6.33
CA ILE A 288 -12.92 -12.62 5.34
C ILE A 288 -14.11 -12.68 4.36
N LEU A 289 -14.85 -13.79 4.37
CA LEU A 289 -16.11 -13.97 3.64
C LEU A 289 -17.29 -13.31 4.35
N SER A 290 -17.12 -12.85 5.60
CA SER A 290 -18.19 -12.19 6.33
C SER A 290 -18.65 -10.92 5.62
N LYS A 291 -19.97 -10.70 5.58
CA LYS A 291 -20.58 -9.46 5.07
C LYS A 291 -20.30 -8.26 5.98
N ASP A 292 -20.15 -8.54 7.27
CA ASP A 292 -19.84 -7.55 8.30
C ASP A 292 -18.34 -7.45 8.56
N TRP A 293 -17.51 -7.96 7.62
CA TRP A 293 -16.06 -7.85 7.73
C TRP A 293 -15.63 -6.37 7.71
N TYR A 294 -14.69 -6.03 8.59
CA TYR A 294 -14.05 -4.72 8.63
C TYR A 294 -12.54 -4.89 8.86
N PRO A 295 -11.71 -3.98 8.35
CA PRO A 295 -10.26 -4.06 8.51
C PRO A 295 -9.86 -3.83 9.97
N ASP A 296 -8.92 -4.63 10.47
CA ASP A 296 -8.25 -4.39 11.75
C ASP A 296 -7.18 -3.31 11.57
N MET A 297 -7.52 -2.08 11.96
CA MET A 297 -6.62 -0.92 11.93
C MET A 297 -5.73 -0.81 13.18
N ASP A 298 -5.87 -1.71 14.15
CA ASP A 298 -5.03 -1.78 15.35
C ASP A 298 -3.79 -2.65 15.09
N SER A 299 -3.81 -3.48 14.05
CA SER A 299 -2.75 -4.46 13.82
C SER A 299 -1.44 -3.87 13.30
N HIS A 300 -1.49 -2.76 12.55
CA HIS A 300 -0.35 -2.19 11.82
C HIS A 300 -0.53 -0.70 11.50
N VAL A 301 0.54 -0.06 11.03
CA VAL A 301 0.52 1.26 10.38
C VAL A 301 0.80 1.08 8.89
N VAL A 302 -0.01 1.70 8.03
CA VAL A 302 0.17 1.70 6.57
C VAL A 302 0.71 3.04 6.10
N LEU A 303 1.73 3.01 5.25
CA LEU A 303 2.17 4.13 4.41
C LEU A 303 1.90 3.78 2.95
N ALA A 304 0.95 4.46 2.33
CA ALA A 304 0.56 4.25 0.95
C ALA A 304 1.03 5.39 0.05
N ALA A 305 1.42 5.09 -1.18
CA ALA A 305 1.96 6.06 -2.13
C ALA A 305 0.98 7.17 -2.53
N CYS A 306 -0.32 6.86 -2.57
CA CYS A 306 -1.34 7.78 -3.05
C CYS A 306 -2.69 7.58 -2.37
N LYS A 307 -3.53 8.62 -2.41
CA LYS A 307 -4.93 8.54 -1.99
C LYS A 307 -5.75 7.60 -2.87
N ALA A 308 -6.94 7.25 -2.40
CA ALA A 308 -7.80 6.25 -3.03
C ALA A 308 -8.38 6.65 -4.41
N TYR A 309 -8.07 7.85 -4.87
CA TYR A 309 -8.51 8.38 -6.16
C TYR A 309 -7.33 8.84 -7.03
N GLN A 310 -6.10 8.59 -6.58
CA GLN A 310 -4.85 8.97 -7.23
C GLN A 310 -4.08 7.75 -7.78
N PHE A 311 -2.95 8.01 -8.44
CA PHE A 311 -2.15 6.98 -9.10
C PHE A 311 -0.68 7.04 -8.67
N ALA A 312 -0.18 5.94 -8.12
CA ALA A 312 1.25 5.73 -7.89
C ALA A 312 1.98 5.54 -9.23
N LYS A 313 3.09 6.25 -9.40
CA LYS A 313 3.87 6.29 -10.65
C LYS A 313 5.38 6.22 -10.37
N SER A 314 6.12 5.74 -11.36
CA SER A 314 7.57 5.85 -11.40
C SER A 314 8.03 7.11 -12.14
N LYS A 315 9.20 7.62 -11.77
CA LYS A 315 9.95 8.61 -12.55
C LYS A 315 11.20 7.98 -13.16
N GLN A 316 11.66 8.53 -14.27
CA GLN A 316 12.92 8.16 -14.87
C GLN A 316 14.07 8.77 -14.06
N VAL A 317 15.15 8.00 -13.91
CA VAL A 317 16.39 8.41 -13.24
C VAL A 317 17.58 8.00 -14.12
N GLU A 318 18.73 8.63 -13.94
CA GLU A 318 19.96 8.17 -14.60
C GLU A 318 20.39 6.84 -13.98
N GLY A 319 20.48 5.80 -14.82
CA GLY A 319 20.95 4.48 -14.45
C GLY A 319 22.47 4.38 -14.46
N LYS A 320 22.97 3.21 -14.04
CA LYS A 320 24.39 2.89 -14.17
C LYS A 320 24.76 2.89 -15.67
N ALA A 321 25.92 3.48 -16.00
CA ALA A 321 26.43 3.60 -17.37
C ALA A 321 25.58 4.48 -18.34
N GLY A 322 24.71 5.36 -17.83
CA GLY A 322 23.97 6.33 -18.65
C GLY A 322 22.69 5.79 -19.29
N GLU A 323 22.26 4.58 -18.93
CA GLU A 323 20.97 4.02 -19.33
C GLU A 323 19.80 4.65 -18.54
N ALA A 324 18.59 4.61 -19.10
CA ALA A 324 17.39 5.07 -18.41
C ALA A 324 16.99 4.10 -17.29
N GLY A 325 17.13 4.53 -16.03
CA GLY A 325 16.58 3.83 -14.87
C GLY A 325 15.18 4.34 -14.51
N TYR A 326 14.47 3.60 -13.67
CA TYR A 326 13.16 4.00 -13.13
C TYR A 326 13.11 3.73 -11.62
N ILE A 327 12.42 4.60 -10.89
CA ILE A 327 12.14 4.47 -9.45
C ILE A 327 10.72 5.00 -9.17
N GLY A 328 10.02 4.38 -8.22
CA GLY A 328 8.76 4.87 -7.66
C GLY A 328 8.96 6.24 -7.04
N ILE A 329 8.07 7.18 -7.36
CA ILE A 329 8.15 8.55 -6.83
C ILE A 329 7.96 8.55 -5.31
N PHE A 330 7.03 7.74 -4.81
CA PHE A 330 6.82 7.60 -3.37
C PHE A 330 8.02 6.97 -2.68
N THR A 331 8.54 5.84 -3.18
CA THR A 331 9.70 5.18 -2.57
C THR A 331 10.95 6.07 -2.54
N ASP A 332 11.25 6.75 -3.65
CA ASP A 332 12.38 7.68 -3.70
C ASP A 332 12.22 8.81 -2.68
N SER A 333 11.01 9.39 -2.57
CA SER A 333 10.73 10.41 -1.56
C SER A 333 10.82 9.86 -0.14
N LEU A 334 10.33 8.65 0.12
CA LEU A 334 10.33 8.03 1.44
C LEU A 334 11.76 7.79 1.91
N VAL A 335 12.58 7.11 1.11
CA VAL A 335 13.97 6.81 1.47
C VAL A 335 14.78 8.10 1.62
N ARG A 336 14.53 9.12 0.79
CA ARG A 336 15.18 10.42 0.96
C ARG A 336 14.81 11.08 2.28
N VAL A 337 13.53 11.07 2.67
CA VAL A 337 13.08 11.58 3.98
C VAL A 337 13.75 10.80 5.12
N LEU A 338 13.75 9.46 5.03
CA LEU A 338 14.33 8.60 6.06
C LEU A 338 15.84 8.78 6.21
N ARG A 339 16.57 9.05 5.12
CA ARG A 339 18.03 9.34 5.14
C ARG A 339 18.37 10.77 5.50
N SER A 340 17.43 11.70 5.36
CA SER A 340 17.73 13.12 5.46
C SER A 340 18.06 13.64 6.86
N GLY A 341 17.86 12.83 7.91
CA GLY A 341 17.93 13.28 9.30
C GLY A 341 16.81 14.26 9.67
N TYR A 342 15.77 14.40 8.82
CA TYR A 342 14.61 15.26 9.08
C TYR A 342 13.80 14.80 10.28
N TRP A 343 13.70 13.48 10.45
CA TRP A 343 12.98 12.88 11.55
C TRP A 343 13.90 12.79 12.78
N LYS A 344 13.40 13.29 13.91
CA LYS A 344 14.03 13.22 15.22
C LYS A 344 13.56 11.96 15.94
N LYS A 345 14.14 11.67 17.10
CA LYS A 345 13.71 10.56 17.97
C LYS A 345 12.19 10.59 18.24
N GLU A 346 11.62 11.78 18.33
CA GLU A 346 10.21 11.99 18.64
C GLU A 346 9.29 11.93 17.41
N THR A 347 9.83 11.89 16.20
CA THR A 347 9.04 11.92 14.97
C THR A 347 8.17 10.68 14.86
N THR A 348 6.90 10.92 14.62
CA THR A 348 5.85 9.91 14.48
C THR A 348 5.64 9.53 13.03
N TYR A 349 4.93 8.44 12.77
CA TYR A 349 4.56 8.10 11.39
C TYR A 349 3.74 9.23 10.76
N ALA A 350 2.77 9.81 11.48
CA ALA A 350 1.94 10.90 10.98
C ALA A 350 2.77 12.10 10.49
N ASP A 351 3.87 12.44 11.17
CA ASP A 351 4.74 13.56 10.80
C ASP A 351 5.41 13.38 9.41
N LEU A 352 5.60 12.13 8.95
CA LEU A 352 6.23 11.85 7.66
C LEU A 352 5.48 12.48 6.49
N ILE A 353 4.16 12.66 6.59
CA ILE A 353 3.34 13.19 5.52
C ILE A 353 3.76 14.61 5.10
N HIS A 354 4.27 15.40 6.05
CA HIS A 354 4.74 16.75 5.79
C HIS A 354 6.12 16.79 5.12
N CYS A 355 6.83 15.67 5.13
CA CYS A 355 8.20 15.53 4.64
C CYS A 355 8.25 15.08 3.18
N PHE A 356 7.22 14.38 2.72
CA PHE A 356 7.20 13.81 1.37
C PHE A 356 7.14 14.88 0.28
N ASP A 357 7.66 14.50 -0.89
CA ASP A 357 7.51 15.26 -2.11
C ASP A 357 6.04 15.41 -2.46
N LYS A 358 5.67 16.65 -2.81
CA LYS A 358 4.32 16.94 -3.29
C LYS A 358 4.32 16.81 -4.80
N THR A 359 3.41 15.98 -5.30
CA THR A 359 3.11 15.89 -6.74
C THR A 359 1.62 16.09 -6.96
N SER A 360 1.25 16.50 -8.17
CA SER A 360 -0.16 16.61 -8.58
C SER A 360 -0.83 15.23 -8.74
N HIS A 361 -0.05 14.16 -8.91
CA HIS A 361 -0.56 12.82 -9.24
C HIS A 361 -0.68 11.88 -8.05
N GLN A 362 0.16 12.04 -7.03
CA GLN A 362 0.14 11.22 -5.82
C GLN A 362 0.41 12.04 -4.56
N THR A 363 -0.38 11.76 -3.54
CA THR A 363 -0.30 12.29 -2.19
C THR A 363 -0.23 11.11 -1.24
N PRO A 364 0.91 10.87 -0.58
CA PRO A 364 1.04 9.75 0.33
C PRO A 364 0.02 9.79 1.47
N VAL A 365 -0.40 8.62 1.93
CA VAL A 365 -1.38 8.45 2.99
C VAL A 365 -0.78 7.63 4.12
N ILE A 366 -1.11 7.99 5.36
CA ILE A 366 -0.69 7.26 6.56
C ILE A 366 -1.93 6.94 7.38
N ALA A 367 -2.15 5.65 7.64
CA ALA A 367 -3.33 5.14 8.32
C ALA A 367 -2.96 4.06 9.36
N GLY A 368 -3.90 3.78 10.27
CA GLY A 368 -3.72 2.84 11.39
C GLY A 368 -3.76 3.53 12.75
N LYS A 369 -4.19 2.79 13.78
CA LYS A 369 -4.34 3.28 15.15
C LYS A 369 -3.06 3.87 15.72
N TYR A 370 -1.92 3.26 15.39
CA TYR A 370 -0.62 3.65 15.90
C TYR A 370 0.13 4.63 14.99
N LYS A 371 -0.55 5.36 14.08
CA LYS A 371 0.11 6.37 13.23
C LYS A 371 0.76 7.52 14.03
N GLY A 372 0.32 7.76 15.26
CA GLY A 372 0.96 8.69 16.19
C GLY A 372 2.16 8.11 16.96
N ALA A 373 2.51 6.84 16.75
CA ALA A 373 3.70 6.24 17.35
C ALA A 373 4.97 6.73 16.64
N ARG A 374 6.10 6.70 17.36
CA ARG A 374 7.43 7.02 16.82
C ARG A 374 7.79 6.07 15.68
N ILE A 375 8.45 6.61 14.67
CA ILE A 375 8.93 5.82 13.53
C ILE A 375 9.89 4.75 14.04
N TRP A 376 9.70 3.52 13.54
CA TRP A 376 10.41 2.33 13.98
C TRP A 376 10.12 1.89 15.43
N TYR A 377 8.92 2.21 15.93
CA TYR A 377 8.40 1.82 17.25
C TYR A 377 9.48 1.72 18.32
N GLN A 378 9.94 2.89 18.74
CA GLN A 378 10.99 3.05 19.73
C GLN A 378 10.34 3.31 21.09
N ASP A 379 10.66 2.49 22.10
CA ASP A 379 10.28 2.73 23.50
C ASP A 379 10.91 4.02 24.06
#